data_AF-A0A8S2NZT2-F1
#
_entry.id   AF-A0A8S2NZT2-F1
#
_cell.length_a   1.000
_cell.length_b   1.000
_cell.length_c   1.000
_cell.angle_alpha   90.00
_cell.angle_beta   90.00
_cell.angle_gamma   90.00
#
_symmetry.space_group_name_H-M   'P 1'
#
loop_
_entity.id
_entity.type
_entity.pdbx_description
1 polymer ?
#
loop_
_entity_poly.entity_id
_entity_poly.type
_entity_poly.pdbx_seq_one_letter_code
_entity_poly.pdbx_strand_id
1 'polypeptide(L)' 'SYHDHPTSAHFGVQRTWSKLKDRCYWPKMKSTIENYIHACEKCSRFNINRKKPPGKLVPINPPQ' A
#
# COMPACT_ATOMS: atom_id res chain seq x y z
N SER A 1 -14.74 -8.93 5.30
CA SER A 1 -13.99 -9.24 4.06
C SER A 1 -12.82 -8.27 3.89
N TYR A 2 -11.65 -8.56 4.49
CA TYR A 2 -10.53 -7.60 4.51
C TYR A 2 -9.58 -7.76 3.32
N HIS A 3 -9.18 -9.00 3.01
CA HIS A 3 -8.27 -9.29 1.92
C HIS A 3 -8.77 -10.42 1.01
N ASP A 4 -9.02 -11.62 1.56
CA ASP A 4 -9.24 -12.85 0.76
C ASP A 4 -10.66 -13.16 0.35
N HIS A 5 -11.61 -12.31 0.76
CA HIS A 5 -12.99 -12.55 0.37
C HIS A 5 -13.13 -12.44 -1.15
N PRO A 6 -13.92 -13.29 -1.83
CA PRO A 6 -14.06 -13.26 -3.29
C PRO A 6 -14.44 -11.89 -3.87
N THR A 7 -15.19 -11.10 -3.11
CA THR A 7 -15.60 -9.73 -3.45
C THR A 7 -14.75 -8.64 -2.81
N SER A 8 -13.70 -9.01 -2.05
CA SER A 8 -12.72 -8.05 -1.54
C SER A 8 -11.86 -7.57 -2.70
N ALA A 9 -11.70 -6.27 -2.83
CA ALA A 9 -10.88 -5.68 -3.89
C ALA A 9 -9.36 -5.81 -3.63
N HIS A 10 -8.90 -6.81 -2.86
CA HIS A 10 -7.50 -7.04 -2.52
C HIS A 10 -6.78 -5.75 -2.09
N PHE A 11 -7.37 -5.06 -1.10
CA PHE A 11 -6.91 -3.73 -0.69
C PHE A 11 -5.44 -3.75 -0.28
N GLY A 12 -4.71 -2.70 -0.69
CA GLY A 12 -3.33 -2.49 -0.27
C GLY A 12 -3.20 -2.26 1.23
N VAL A 13 -1.95 -2.33 1.71
CA VAL A 13 -1.58 -2.30 3.13
C VAL A 13 -2.33 -1.25 3.94
N GLN A 14 -2.31 0.01 3.49
CA GLN A 14 -2.87 1.12 4.25
C GLN A 14 -4.38 0.97 4.52
N ARG A 15 -5.13 0.48 3.53
CA ARG A 15 -6.59 0.35 3.65
C ARG A 15 -6.98 -0.88 4.46
N THR A 16 -6.20 -1.96 4.37
CA THR A 16 -6.36 -3.16 5.21
C THR A 16 -6.01 -2.84 6.66
N TRP A 17 -4.88 -2.18 6.91
CA TRP A 17 -4.47 -1.69 8.22
C TRP A 17 -5.52 -0.77 8.84
N SER A 18 -5.99 0.24 8.10
CA SER A 18 -6.96 1.21 8.61
C SER A 18 -8.29 0.58 9.02
N LYS A 19 -8.70 -0.51 8.37
CA LYS A 19 -9.93 -1.24 8.74
C LYS A 19 -9.73 -2.16 9.95
N LEU A 20 -8.52 -2.70 10.14
CA LEU A 20 -8.21 -3.65 11.21
C LEU A 20 -7.84 -2.94 12.52
N LYS A 21 -7.14 -1.80 12.45
CA LYS A 21 -6.65 -1.06 13.63
C LYS A 21 -7.76 -0.66 14.60
N ASP A 22 -8.98 -0.43 14.11
CA ASP A 22 -10.12 0.00 14.92
C ASP A 22 -10.88 -1.17 15.57
N ARG A 23 -10.56 -2.42 15.19
CA ARG A 23 -11.31 -3.62 15.62
C ARG A 23 -10.47 -4.64 16.39
N CYS A 24 -9.17 -4.66 16.15
CA CYS A 24 -8.26 -5.65 16.70
C CYS A 24 -6.86 -5.06 16.79
N TYR A 25 -6.06 -5.57 17.72
CA TYR A 25 -4.67 -5.21 17.89
C TYR A 25 -3.86 -6.44 18.27
N TRP A 26 -2.65 -6.55 17.70
CA TRP A 26 -1.64 -7.50 18.16
C TRP A 26 -0.23 -6.94 17.91
N PRO A 27 0.80 -7.45 18.63
CA PRO A 27 2.17 -7.03 18.42
C PRO A 27 2.60 -7.22 16.96
N LYS A 28 3.23 -6.19 16.38
CA LYS A 28 3.70 -6.19 14.97
C LYS A 28 2.58 -6.33 13.92
N MET A 29 1.31 -6.04 14.27
CA MET A 29 0.16 -6.15 13.37
C MET A 29 0.36 -5.50 12.00
N LYS A 30 0.88 -4.27 11.97
CA LYS A 30 1.13 -3.57 10.71
C LYS A 30 2.13 -4.33 9.82
N SER A 31 3.24 -4.79 10.38
CA SER A 31 4.25 -5.57 9.66
C SER A 31 3.71 -6.93 9.20
N THR A 32 2.89 -7.59 10.01
CA THR A 32 2.22 -8.84 9.60
C THR A 32 1.29 -8.60 8.41
N ILE A 33 0.49 -7.52 8.43
CA ILE A 33 -0.41 -7.15 7.33
C ILE A 33 0.37 -6.77 6.06
N GLU A 34 1.48 -6.05 6.22
CA GLU A 34 2.41 -5.75 5.12
C GLU A 34 2.89 -7.04 4.48
N ASN A 35 3.55 -7.91 5.23
CA ASN A 35 4.08 -9.18 4.73
C ASN A 35 3.01 -10.04 4.05
N TYR A 36 1.81 -10.09 4.65
CA TYR A 36 0.68 -10.82 4.10
C TYR A 36 0.26 -10.31 2.71
N ILE A 37 0.08 -9.00 2.57
CA ILE A 37 -0.34 -8.39 1.31
C ILE A 37 0.78 -8.45 0.26
N HIS A 38 2.04 -8.31 0.68
CA HIS A 38 3.20 -8.46 -0.20
C HIS A 38 3.39 -9.89 -0.72
N ALA A 39 3.03 -10.90 0.07
CA ALA A 39 3.04 -12.30 -0.36
C ALA A 39 1.83 -12.70 -1.25
N CYS A 40 0.81 -11.84 -1.36
CA CYS A 40 -0.36 -12.13 -2.18
C CYS A 40 -0.04 -12.03 -3.67
N GLU A 41 -0.10 -13.16 -4.39
CA GLU A 41 0.18 -13.22 -5.83
C GLU A 41 -0.72 -12.28 -6.65
N LYS A 42 -2.01 -12.19 -6.32
CA LYS A 42 -2.96 -11.29 -6.99
C LYS A 42 -2.54 -9.83 -6.80
N CYS A 43 -2.19 -9.42 -5.59
CA CYS A 43 -1.71 -8.07 -5.33
C CYS A 43 -0.39 -7.81 -6.04
N SER A 44 0.56 -8.75 -5.99
CA SER A 44 1.85 -8.60 -6.67
C SER A 44 1.68 -8.47 -8.19
N ARG A 45 0.69 -9.14 -8.78
CA ARG A 45 0.44 -9.10 -10.23
C ARG A 45 -0.29 -7.83 -10.69
N PHE A 46 -1.28 -7.37 -9.91
CA PHE A 46 -2.19 -6.30 -10.34
C PHE A 46 -1.92 -4.95 -9.67
N ASN A 47 -1.40 -4.91 -8.45
CA ASN A 47 -1.14 -3.69 -7.67
C ASN A 47 0.34 -3.29 -7.67
N ILE A 48 1.01 -3.39 -8.82
CA ILE A 48 2.41 -2.99 -8.98
C ILE A 48 2.52 -1.46 -8.93
N ASN A 49 3.53 -0.95 -8.22
CA ASN A 49 3.81 0.47 -8.19
C ASN A 49 4.35 0.94 -9.55
N ARG A 50 3.50 1.61 -10.34
CA ARG A 50 3.86 2.18 -11.66
C ARG A 50 4.31 3.64 -11.58
N LYS A 51 4.55 4.18 -10.37
CA LYS A 51 5.01 5.56 -10.24
C LYS A 51 6.40 5.68 -10.87
N LYS A 52 6.52 6.62 -11.82
CA LYS A 52 7.82 7.04 -12.32
C LYS A 52 8.62 7.64 -11.15
N PRO A 53 9.95 7.43 -11.11
CA PRO A 53 10.78 8.16 -10.17
C PRO A 53 10.58 9.67 -10.39
N PRO A 54 10.62 10.48 -9.31
CA PRO A 54 10.54 11.93 -9.45
C PRO A 54 11.65 12.44 -10.38
N GLY A 55 11.32 13.39 -11.24
CA GLY A 55 12.28 14.04 -12.12
C GLY A 55 13.32 14.85 -11.36
N LYS A 56 14.39 15.28 -12.05
CA LYS A 56 15.38 16.20 -11.48
C LYS A 56 14.73 17.57 -11.23
N LEU A 57 15.05 18.19 -10.10
CA LEU A 57 14.65 19.57 -9.81
C LEU A 57 15.40 20.51 -10.77
N VAL A 58 14.71 21.48 -11.34
CA VAL A 58 15.29 22.51 -12.22
C VAL A 58 15.19 23.86 -11.49
N PRO A 59 16.30 24.60 -11.33
CA PRO A 59 16.27 25.91 -10.68
C PRO A 59 15.51 26.93 -11.55
N ILE A 60 14.79 27.85 -10.90
CA ILE A 60 14.19 29.00 -11.56
C ILE A 60 15.25 30.09 -11.76
N ASN A 61 15.22 30.78 -12.90
CA ASN A 61 16.11 31.91 -13.14
C ASN A 61 15.67 33.11 -12.29
N PRO A 62 16.59 33.86 -11.67
CA PRO A 62 16.26 35.09 -10.96
C PRO A 62 15.72 36.17 -11.92
N PRO A 63 14.83 37.07 -11.46
CA PRO A 63 14.33 38.19 -12.25
C PRO A 63 15.46 39.17 -12.62
N GLN A 64 15.35 39.82 -13.79
CA GLN A 64 16.24 40.92 -14.23
C GLN A 64 15.97 42.20 -13.45
#